data_AF-A0AAE8NJ54-F1
#
_entry.id   AF-A0AAE8NJ54-F1
#
_cell.length_a   1.000
_cell.length_b   1.000
_cell.length_c   1.000
_cell.angle_alpha   90.00
_cell.angle_beta   90.00
_cell.angle_gamma   90.00
#
_symmetry.space_group_name_H-M   'P 1'
#
loop_
_entity.id
_entity.type
_entity.pdbx_description
1 polymer ?
#
loop_
_entity_poly.entity_id
_entity_poly.type
_entity_poly.pdbx_seq_one_letter_code
_entity_poly.pdbx_strand_id
1 'polypeptide(L)' 'MNDWLPEKFRNIVLLFPLPNCVDLFRYGYFGDAVKPHYDLGYVAVLNLLITWGGLAVVAAAAKRVGNK' A
#
# COMPACT_ATOMS: atom_id res chain seq x y z
N MET A 1 -11.87 6.04 -7.18
CA MET A 1 -11.19 7.32 -7.50
C MET A 1 -10.28 7.18 -8.71
N ASN A 2 -10.01 5.96 -9.18
CA ASN A 2 -9.06 5.73 -10.25
C ASN A 2 -9.69 5.69 -11.66
N ASP A 3 -11.01 5.78 -11.78
CA ASP A 3 -11.71 5.70 -13.07
C ASP A 3 -11.50 6.94 -13.94
N TRP A 4 -11.28 8.10 -13.33
CA TRP A 4 -11.00 9.33 -14.06
C TRP A 4 -9.54 9.41 -14.58
N LEU A 5 -8.67 8.53 -14.07
CA LEU A 5 -7.25 8.56 -14.36
C LEU A 5 -6.92 7.59 -15.51
N PRO A 6 -6.17 8.02 -16.55
CA PRO A 6 -5.77 7.11 -17.62
C PRO A 6 -5.04 5.89 -17.09
N GLU A 7 -5.27 4.73 -17.71
CA GLU A 7 -4.82 3.43 -17.20
C GLU A 7 -3.32 3.35 -16.87
N LYS A 8 -2.47 4.00 -17.68
CA LYS A 8 -1.03 4.08 -17.44
C LYS A 8 -0.70 4.73 -16.09
N PHE A 9 -1.36 5.84 -15.76
CA PHE A 9 -1.13 6.56 -14.51
C PHE A 9 -1.78 5.84 -13.33
N ARG A 10 -2.94 5.20 -13.53
CA ARG A 10 -3.58 4.36 -12.52
C ARG A 10 -2.64 3.25 -12.04
N ASN A 11 -1.97 2.55 -12.97
CA ASN A 11 -1.04 1.47 -12.60
C ASN A 11 0.15 1.96 -11.78
N ILE A 12 0.61 3.20 -12.02
CA ILE A 12 1.68 3.81 -11.23
C ILE A 12 1.19 4.16 -9.83
N VAL A 13 0.02 4.78 -9.71
CA VAL A 13 -0.56 5.18 -8.42
C VAL A 13 -0.87 3.95 -7.55
N LEU A 14 -1.34 2.86 -8.16
CA LEU A 14 -1.65 1.61 -7.46
C LEU A 14 -0.42 0.88 -6.90
N LEU A 15 0.81 1.28 -7.27
CA LEU A 15 2.02 0.79 -6.60
C LEU A 15 2.10 1.27 -5.14
N PHE A 16 1.47 2.40 -4.83
CA PHE A 16 1.35 2.83 -3.45
C PHE A 16 0.18 2.08 -2.77
N PRO A 17 0.37 1.50 -1.57
CA PRO A 17 -0.66 0.67 -0.95
C PRO A 17 -1.89 1.49 -0.51
N LEU A 18 -1.73 2.78 -0.23
CA LEU A 18 -2.83 3.62 0.27
C LEU A 18 -4.00 3.75 -0.73
N PRO A 19 -3.79 4.07 -2.03
CA PRO A 19 -4.85 4.08 -3.04
C PRO A 19 -5.70 2.81 -3.09
N ASN A 20 -5.08 1.64 -2.95
CA ASN A 20 -5.80 0.36 -2.91
C ASN A 20 -6.75 0.29 -1.69
N CYS A 21 -6.29 0.71 -0.51
CA CYS A 21 -7.12 0.77 0.70
C CYS A 21 -8.24 1.79 0.58
N VAL A 22 -7.97 2.97 0.01
CA VAL A 22 -8.99 4.01 -0.20
C VAL A 22 -10.10 3.49 -1.12
N ASP A 23 -9.75 2.80 -2.21
CA ASP A 23 -10.74 2.27 -3.15
C ASP A 23 -11.52 1.08 -2.56
N LEU A 24 -10.90 0.28 -1.67
CA LEU A 24 -11.61 -0.71 -0.85
C LEU A 24 -12.68 -0.04 0.04
N PHE A 25 -12.31 0.99 0.80
CA PHE A 25 -13.28 1.70 1.65
C PHE A 25 -14.39 2.35 0.82
N ARG A 26 -14.05 2.89 -0.34
CA ARG A 26 -15.00 3.49 -1.27
C ARG A 26 -15.99 2.44 -1.80
N TYR A 27 -15.49 1.26 -2.18
CA TYR A 27 -16.34 0.15 -2.59
C TYR A 27 -17.25 -0.30 -1.43
N GLY A 28 -16.73 -0.37 -0.20
CA GLY A 28 -17.57 -0.69 0.96
C GLY A 28 -18.65 0.35 1.25
N TYR A 29 -18.41 1.63 0.95
CA TYR A 29 -19.37 2.72 1.19
C TYR A 29 -20.42 2.86 0.08
N PHE A 30 -19.99 2.81 -1.19
CA PHE A 30 -20.87 3.05 -2.35
C PHE A 30 -21.38 1.76 -3.01
N GLY A 31 -20.83 0.60 -2.64
CA GLY A 31 -21.14 -0.68 -3.26
C GLY A 31 -20.86 -0.68 -4.77
N ASP A 32 -21.76 -1.32 -5.51
CA ASP A 32 -21.64 -1.52 -6.96
C ASP A 32 -21.82 -0.24 -7.79
N ALA A 33 -22.15 0.90 -7.16
CA ALA A 33 -22.16 2.20 -7.84
C ALA A 33 -20.75 2.67 -8.25
N VAL A 34 -19.70 2.02 -7.75
CA VAL A 34 -18.30 2.32 -8.01
C VAL A 34 -17.59 1.07 -8.50
N LYS A 35 -16.79 1.19 -9.57
CA LYS A 35 -15.90 0.11 -10.01
C LYS A 35 -14.66 0.04 -9.10
N PRO A 36 -14.42 -1.06 -8.38
CA PRO A 36 -13.25 -1.20 -7.53
C PRO A 36 -12.01 -1.51 -8.37
N HIS A 37 -10.92 -0.78 -8.11
CA HIS A 37 -9.60 -1.02 -8.67
C HIS A 37 -8.58 -1.16 -7.54
N TYR A 38 -8.67 -2.25 -6.77
CA TYR A 38 -7.74 -2.56 -5.67
C TYR A 38 -7.23 -4.00 -5.76
N ASP A 39 -6.03 -4.25 -5.23
CA ASP A 39 -5.47 -5.58 -5.01
C ASP A 39 -5.02 -5.73 -3.54
N LEU A 40 -5.78 -6.50 -2.75
CA LEU A 40 -5.50 -6.70 -1.33
C LEU A 40 -4.31 -7.65 -1.09
N GLY A 41 -4.05 -8.58 -2.00
CA GLY A 41 -2.91 -9.49 -1.92
C GLY A 41 -1.61 -8.71 -2.08
N TYR A 42 -1.57 -7.82 -3.07
CA TYR A 42 -0.47 -6.88 -3.26
C TYR A 42 -0.23 -5.99 -2.04
N VAL A 43 -1.28 -5.38 -1.48
CA VAL A 43 -1.17 -4.51 -0.29
C VAL A 43 -0.62 -5.26 0.91
N ALA A 44 -1.13 -6.47 1.18
CA ALA A 44 -0.69 -7.28 2.31
C ALA A 44 0.81 -7.64 2.19
N VAL A 45 1.22 -8.13 1.02
CA VAL A 45 2.62 -8.52 0.77
C VAL A 45 3.55 -7.31 0.83
N LEU A 46 3.19 -6.19 0.19
CA LEU A 46 4.02 -4.99 0.18
C LEU A 46 4.21 -4.40 1.58
N ASN A 47 3.12 -4.29 2.35
CA ASN A 47 3.21 -3.78 3.72
C ASN A 47 4.05 -4.70 4.61
N LEU A 48 3.95 -6.02 4.44
CA LEU A 48 4.78 -6.97 5.16
C LEU A 48 6.26 -6.79 4.81
N LEU A 49 6.59 -6.63 3.53
CA LEU A 49 7.96 -6.38 3.07
C LEU A 49 8.53 -5.07 3.64
N ILE A 50 7.79 -3.97 3.55
CA ILE A 50 8.24 -2.67 4.06
C ILE A 50 8.38 -2.70 5.58
N THR A 51 7.44 -3.32 6.29
CA THR A 51 7.49 -3.46 7.76
C THR A 51 8.70 -4.29 8.17
N TRP A 52 8.93 -5.43 7.53
CA TRP A 52 10.08 -6.27 7.83
C TRP A 52 11.40 -5.55 7.49
N GLY A 53 11.48 -4.86 6.35
CA GLY A 53 12.61 -4.02 6.00
C GLY A 53 12.88 -2.93 7.05
N GLY A 54 11.83 -2.24 7.51
CA GLY A 54 11.91 -1.24 8.57
C GLY A 54 12.43 -1.83 9.88
N LEU A 55 11.92 -3.00 10.29
CA LEU A 55 12.39 -3.71 11.49
C LEU A 55 13.87 -4.10 11.37
N ALA A 56 14.32 -4.57 10.19
CA ALA A 56 15.72 -4.91 9.96
C ALA A 56 16.63 -3.68 10.08
N VAL A 57 16.21 -2.53 9.53
CA VAL A 57 16.93 -1.26 9.64
C VAL A 57 17.00 -0.79 11.09
N VAL A 58 15.88 -0.85 11.83
CA VAL A 58 15.83 -0.49 13.25
C VAL A 58 16.73 -1.39 14.09
N ALA A 59 16.72 -2.71 13.85
CA ALA A 59 17.60 -3.64 14.54
C ALA A 59 19.09 -3.35 14.27
N ALA A 60 19.45 -3.04 13.02
CA ALA A 60 20.81 -2.66 12.67
C ALA A 60 21.23 -1.32 13.32
N ALA A 61 20.33 -0.34 13.36
CA ALA A 61 20.56 0.94 14.02
C ALA A 61 20.73 0.77 15.54
N ALA A 62 19.88 -0.03 16.18
CA ALA A 62 19.95 -0.33 17.62
C ALA A 62 21.29 -0.95 18.01
N LYS A 63 21.79 -1.93 17.22
CA LYS A 63 23.12 -2.52 17.43
C LYS A 63 24.26 -1.50 17.30
N ARG A 64 24.16 -0.55 16.37
CA ARG A 64 25.19 0.50 16.18
C ARG A 64 25.18 1.53 17.31
N VAL A 65 24.01 1.89 17.82
CA VAL A 65 23.86 2.88 18.90
C VAL A 65 24.24 2.30 20.25
N GLY A 66 23.82 1.07 20.55
CA GLY A 66 24.08 0.41 21.84
C GLY A 66 25.51 -0.12 22.03
N ASN A 67 26.37 -0.01 21.02
CA ASN A 67 27.78 -0.43 21.09
C ASN A 67 28.73 0.76 21.35
N LYS A 68 28.21 1.82 22.00
CA LYS A 68 28.95 2.94 22.58
C LYS A 68 28.89 2.83 24.10
#